data_AF-A0A344TGK7-F1
#
_entry.id   AF-A0A344TGK7-F1
#
_cell.length_a   1.000
_cell.length_b   1.000
_cell.length_c   1.000
_cell.angle_alpha   90.00
_cell.angle_beta   90.00
_cell.angle_gamma   90.00
#
_symmetry.space_group_name_H-M   'P 1'
#
loop_
_entity.id
_entity.type
_entity.pdbx_description
1 polymer ?
#
loop_
_entity_poly.entity_id
_entity_poly.type
_entity_poly.pdbx_seq_one_letter_code
_entity_poly.pdbx_strand_id
1 'polypeptide(L)'
;MKALSTFFYQFSNWKTLVLLLVLYIAFPAYFLKNAEIRMNTLSGKTLGPIDLTIGFTPSRTLQMVEEYGEAARAFYATIEMTTDVVYPIVYSCLFAVILSLLYYRKSYAPFAYVNLFPFVSLVFDYLENITIITMLKSYPEQSMTVASFCEIFKMLKWFSFVVTVLLIIYGFLKSLKMPKDLKA
;
A
#
# COMPACT_ATOMS: atom_id res chain seq x y z
N MET A 1 -9.31 5.31 -18.06
CA MET A 1 -7.82 5.20 -18.05
C MET A 1 -7.13 6.45 -18.62
N LYS A 2 -7.38 6.84 -19.89
CA LYS A 2 -6.71 8.00 -20.52
C LYS A 2 -6.84 9.33 -19.75
N ALA A 3 -8.05 9.67 -19.31
CA ALA A 3 -8.31 10.90 -18.54
C ALA A 3 -7.55 10.91 -17.20
N LEU A 4 -7.62 9.82 -16.43
CA LEU A 4 -6.94 9.69 -15.13
C LEU A 4 -5.41 9.75 -15.26
N SER A 5 -4.85 9.06 -16.25
CA SER A 5 -3.40 9.13 -16.53
C SER A 5 -2.97 10.54 -16.92
N THR A 6 -3.77 11.24 -17.74
CA THR A 6 -3.52 12.64 -18.15
C THR A 6 -3.59 13.59 -16.96
N PHE A 7 -4.55 13.42 -16.05
CA PHE A 7 -4.65 14.19 -14.81
C PHE A 7 -3.36 14.08 -13.99
N PHE A 8 -2.86 12.86 -13.76
CA PHE A 8 -1.60 12.68 -13.02
C PHE A 8 -0.42 13.33 -13.74
N TYR A 9 -0.33 13.24 -15.06
CA TYR A 9 0.72 13.94 -15.81
C TYR A 9 0.66 15.47 -15.65
N GLN A 10 -0.53 16.07 -15.62
CA GLN A 10 -0.70 17.52 -15.45
C GLN A 10 -0.47 18.00 -14.02
N PHE A 11 -0.81 17.16 -13.03
CA PHE A 11 -0.69 17.47 -11.61
C PHE A 11 0.71 17.21 -11.05
N SER A 12 1.51 16.40 -11.74
CA SER A 12 2.85 16.00 -11.32
C SER A 12 3.85 17.14 -11.46
N ASN A 13 4.25 17.71 -10.33
CA ASN A 13 5.33 18.69 -10.22
C ASN A 13 6.10 18.46 -8.90
N TRP A 14 7.22 19.15 -8.73
CA TRP A 14 8.09 18.94 -7.56
C TRP A 14 7.42 19.30 -6.22
N LYS A 15 6.47 20.25 -6.20
CA LYS A 15 5.74 20.61 -4.97
C LYS A 15 4.79 19.49 -4.57
N THR A 16 4.04 18.95 -5.52
CA THR A 16 3.18 17.77 -5.32
C THR A 16 4.01 16.57 -4.84
N LEU A 17 5.17 16.34 -5.46
CA LEU A 17 6.08 15.26 -5.07
C LEU A 17 6.53 15.40 -3.61
N VAL A 18 7.02 16.59 -3.22
CA VAL A 18 7.47 16.85 -1.84
C VAL A 18 6.33 16.70 -0.84
N LEU A 19 5.14 17.23 -1.15
CA LEU A 19 3.96 17.08 -0.29
C LEU A 19 3.62 15.61 -0.07
N LEU A 20 3.49 14.83 -1.15
CA LEU A 20 3.15 13.40 -1.06
C LEU A 20 4.25 12.59 -0.39
N LEU A 21 5.52 12.96 -0.56
CA LEU A 21 6.64 12.31 0.12
C LEU A 21 6.60 12.57 1.63
N VAL A 22 6.32 13.80 2.05
CA VAL A 22 6.14 14.15 3.46
C VAL A 22 4.98 13.35 4.05
N LEU A 23 3.84 13.30 3.37
CA LEU A 23 2.70 12.50 3.81
C LEU A 23 3.05 11.01 3.88
N TYR A 24 3.72 10.46 2.86
CA TYR A 24 4.12 9.06 2.82
C TYR A 24 5.04 8.67 3.98
N ILE A 25 5.93 9.56 4.42
CA ILE A 25 6.82 9.30 5.56
C ILE A 25 6.10 9.52 6.90
N ALA A 26 5.37 10.63 7.03
CA ALA A 26 4.72 11.00 8.28
C ALA A 26 3.57 10.04 8.64
N PHE A 27 2.85 9.52 7.65
CA PHE A 27 1.68 8.67 7.87
C PHE A 27 2.02 7.37 8.64
N PRO A 28 2.95 6.51 8.17
CA PRO A 28 3.32 5.30 8.89
C PRO A 28 4.08 5.61 10.19
N ALA A 29 4.95 6.63 10.17
CA ALA A 29 5.78 6.99 11.32
C ALA A 29 4.95 7.48 12.52
N TYR A 30 3.81 8.12 12.27
CA TYR A 30 2.94 8.64 13.32
C TYR A 30 1.64 7.85 13.45
N PHE A 31 0.79 7.82 12.41
CA PHE A 31 -0.56 7.27 12.53
C PHE A 31 -0.56 5.76 12.69
N LEU A 32 0.09 5.04 11.77
CA LEU A 32 0.13 3.57 11.82
C LEU A 32 0.95 3.09 13.02
N LYS A 33 2.07 3.76 13.34
CA LYS A 33 2.86 3.40 14.51
C LYS A 33 2.09 3.55 15.83
N ASN A 34 1.35 4.64 16.00
CA ASN A 34 0.52 4.83 17.19
C ASN A 34 -0.66 3.83 17.24
N ALA A 35 -1.23 3.48 16.08
CA ALA A 35 -2.25 2.44 15.99
C ALA A 35 -1.69 1.08 16.43
N GLU A 36 -0.51 0.69 15.94
CA GLU A 36 0.18 -0.54 16.33
C GLU A 36 0.44 -0.58 17.85
N ILE A 37 1.00 0.50 18.42
CA ILE A 37 1.29 0.59 19.86
C ILE A 37 0.00 0.42 20.67
N ARG A 38 -1.08 1.09 20.27
CA ARG A 38 -2.36 1.00 20.97
C ARG A 38 -2.98 -0.38 20.85
N MET A 39 -2.93 -1.00 19.67
CA MET A 39 -3.40 -2.37 19.45
C MET A 39 -2.65 -3.37 20.33
N ASN A 40 -1.31 -3.27 20.38
CA ASN A 40 -0.48 -4.12 21.25
C ASN A 40 -0.76 -3.89 22.75
N THR A 41 -1.05 -2.65 23.14
CA THR A 41 -1.45 -2.32 24.52
C THR A 41 -2.80 -2.96 24.87
N LEU A 42 -3.77 -2.92 23.95
CA LEU A 42 -5.09 -3.51 24.12
C LEU A 42 -5.05 -5.05 24.14
N SER A 43 -4.12 -5.67 23.41
CA SER A 43 -3.94 -7.12 23.40
C SER A 43 -3.08 -7.64 24.57
N GLY A 44 -2.37 -6.75 25.26
CA GLY A 44 -1.38 -7.11 26.27
C GLY A 44 -0.17 -7.85 25.71
N LYS A 45 0.05 -7.81 24.38
CA LYS A 45 1.09 -8.56 23.66
C LYS A 45 1.66 -7.73 22.52
N THR A 46 2.94 -7.92 22.21
CA THR A 46 3.57 -7.33 21.02
C THR A 46 3.31 -8.20 19.80
N LEU A 47 2.16 -8.02 19.14
CA LEU A 47 1.73 -8.83 18.00
C LEU A 47 2.06 -8.16 16.65
N GLY A 48 1.94 -6.84 16.58
CA GLY A 48 1.96 -6.12 15.30
C GLY A 48 0.72 -6.42 14.45
N PRO A 49 0.57 -5.80 13.27
CA PRO A 49 -0.62 -6.00 12.43
C PRO A 49 -0.42 -7.18 11.45
N ILE A 50 -1.53 -7.73 10.94
CA ILE A 50 -1.53 -8.94 10.10
C ILE A 50 -0.87 -8.68 8.74
N ASP A 51 -1.09 -7.51 8.15
CA ASP A 51 -0.65 -7.11 6.81
C ASP A 51 0.88 -6.93 6.69
N LEU A 52 1.57 -6.79 7.83
CA LEU A 52 3.03 -6.69 7.92
C LEU A 52 3.71 -8.03 8.22
N THR A 53 2.95 -9.12 8.38
CA THR A 53 3.53 -10.45 8.59
C THR A 53 4.20 -10.98 7.32
N ILE A 54 5.29 -11.72 7.51
CA ILE A 54 6.09 -12.29 6.42
C ILE A 54 5.64 -13.71 6.11
N GLY A 55 5.53 -14.03 4.83
CA GLY A 55 5.21 -15.37 4.33
C GLY A 55 3.71 -15.57 4.09
N PHE A 56 3.37 -16.80 3.69
CA PHE A 56 2.01 -17.26 3.45
C PHE A 56 1.62 -18.23 4.57
N THR A 57 0.95 -17.74 5.61
CA THR A 57 0.62 -18.56 6.79
C THR A 57 -0.81 -18.29 7.32
N PRO A 58 -1.86 -18.76 6.61
CA PRO A 58 -3.25 -18.53 7.03
C PRO A 58 -3.55 -18.98 8.47
N SER A 59 -2.95 -20.09 8.92
CA SER A 59 -3.09 -20.58 10.29
C SER A 59 -2.52 -19.61 11.33
N ARG A 60 -1.37 -18.98 11.05
CA ARG A 60 -0.81 -17.94 11.92
C ARG A 60 -1.69 -16.70 11.93
N THR A 61 -2.23 -16.30 10.78
CA THR A 61 -3.16 -15.19 10.66
C THR A 61 -4.40 -15.39 11.54
N LEU A 62 -4.99 -16.59 11.53
CA LEU A 62 -6.10 -16.94 12.42
C LEU A 62 -5.68 -16.95 13.90
N GLN A 63 -4.49 -17.47 14.21
CA GLN A 63 -3.96 -17.45 15.57
C GLN A 63 -3.79 -16.02 16.09
N MET A 64 -3.32 -15.09 15.25
CA MET A 64 -3.19 -13.68 15.62
C MET A 64 -4.55 -13.05 15.94
N VAL A 65 -5.60 -13.37 15.16
CA VAL A 65 -6.97 -12.91 15.42
C VAL A 65 -7.46 -13.29 16.81
N GLU A 66 -7.16 -14.51 17.25
CA GLU A 66 -7.43 -14.96 18.62
C GLU A 66 -6.57 -14.19 19.64
N GLU A 67 -5.26 -14.09 19.39
CA GLU A 67 -4.29 -13.48 20.31
C GLU A 67 -4.55 -12.00 20.60
N TYR A 68 -5.20 -11.26 19.69
CA TYR A 68 -5.56 -9.85 19.89
C TYR A 68 -6.53 -9.64 21.05
N GLY A 69 -7.40 -10.60 21.35
CA GLY A 69 -8.51 -10.39 22.28
C GLY A 69 -9.56 -9.39 21.75
N GLU A 70 -10.67 -9.26 22.48
CA GLU A 70 -11.86 -8.53 22.00
C GLU A 70 -11.60 -7.04 21.75
N ALA A 71 -10.97 -6.36 22.71
CA ALA A 71 -10.73 -4.92 22.63
C ALA A 71 -9.78 -4.55 21.48
N ALA A 72 -8.70 -5.32 21.29
CA ALA A 72 -7.77 -5.05 20.20
C ALA A 72 -8.36 -5.42 18.84
N ARG A 73 -9.16 -6.49 18.73
CA ARG A 73 -9.89 -6.81 17.48
C ARG A 73 -10.82 -5.67 17.05
N ALA A 74 -11.62 -5.14 17.97
CA ALA A 74 -12.54 -4.04 17.69
C ALA A 74 -11.80 -2.76 17.27
N PHE A 75 -10.71 -2.44 17.96
CA PHE A 75 -9.86 -1.30 17.60
C PHE A 75 -9.19 -1.52 16.25
N TYR A 76 -8.60 -2.69 16.01
CA TYR A 76 -7.89 -3.00 14.79
C TYR A 76 -8.82 -2.97 13.57
N ALA A 77 -10.01 -3.56 13.66
CA ALA A 77 -11.01 -3.47 12.60
C ALA A 77 -11.39 -2.01 12.29
N THR A 78 -11.42 -1.14 13.30
CA THR A 78 -11.67 0.30 13.10
C THR A 78 -10.53 0.97 12.35
N ILE A 79 -9.28 0.66 12.69
CA ILE A 79 -8.10 1.18 11.99
C ILE A 79 -8.10 0.76 10.52
N GLU A 80 -8.34 -0.52 10.24
CA GLU A 80 -8.44 -1.12 8.90
C GLU A 80 -9.55 -0.47 8.05
N MET A 81 -10.67 -0.06 8.65
CA MET A 81 -11.76 0.63 7.96
C MET A 81 -11.54 2.14 7.78
N THR A 82 -10.55 2.74 8.44
CA THR A 82 -10.40 4.21 8.51
C THR A 82 -9.00 4.66 8.14
N THR A 83 -8.06 4.57 9.08
CA THR A 83 -6.70 5.09 8.95
C THR A 83 -5.95 4.33 7.87
N ASP A 84 -6.11 3.01 7.83
CA ASP A 84 -5.37 2.17 6.89
C ASP A 84 -5.87 2.35 5.44
N VAL A 85 -7.15 2.69 5.24
CA VAL A 85 -7.72 3.03 3.92
C VAL A 85 -7.05 4.24 3.27
N VAL A 86 -6.56 5.19 4.07
CA VAL A 86 -5.97 6.45 3.58
C VAL A 86 -4.53 6.23 3.10
N TYR A 87 -3.77 5.35 3.74
CA TYR A 87 -2.35 5.16 3.42
C TYR A 87 -2.07 4.70 1.98
N PRO A 88 -2.79 3.72 1.40
CA PRO A 88 -2.59 3.32 0.01
C PRO A 88 -2.97 4.38 -0.99
N ILE A 89 -3.91 5.27 -0.67
CA ILE A 89 -4.18 6.45 -1.51
C ILE A 89 -2.92 7.33 -1.57
N VAL A 90 -2.28 7.58 -0.42
CA VAL A 90 -1.08 8.41 -0.34
C VAL A 90 0.07 7.79 -1.14
N TYR A 91 0.41 6.52 -0.90
CA TYR A 91 1.54 5.90 -1.59
C TYR A 91 1.27 5.68 -3.08
N SER A 92 0.04 5.31 -3.49
CA SER A 92 -0.28 5.13 -4.90
C SER A 92 -0.24 6.45 -5.66
N CYS A 93 -0.74 7.55 -5.06
CA CYS A 93 -0.62 8.89 -5.64
C CYS A 93 0.85 9.32 -5.75
N LEU A 94 1.66 9.09 -4.70
CA LEU A 94 3.09 9.42 -4.72
C LEU A 94 3.81 8.71 -5.87
N PHE A 95 3.63 7.40 -6.00
CA PHE A 95 4.28 6.63 -7.05
C PHE A 95 3.73 6.97 -8.43
N ALA A 96 2.44 7.27 -8.55
CA ALA A 96 1.86 7.76 -9.80
C ALA A 96 2.50 9.07 -10.25
N VAL A 97 2.77 9.99 -9.32
CA VAL A 97 3.50 11.24 -9.59
C VAL A 97 4.94 10.98 -9.99
N ILE A 98 5.66 10.11 -9.26
CA ILE A 98 7.06 9.77 -9.60
C ILE A 98 7.14 9.15 -10.99
N LEU A 99 6.30 8.16 -11.30
CA LEU A 99 6.25 7.54 -12.61
C LEU A 99 5.84 8.55 -13.69
N SER A 100 4.92 9.47 -13.38
CA SER A 100 4.56 10.54 -14.31
C SER A 100 5.76 11.42 -14.65
N LEU A 101 6.53 11.87 -13.65
CA LEU A 101 7.75 12.66 -13.86
C LEU A 101 8.83 11.90 -14.65
N LEU A 102 8.95 10.58 -14.43
CA LEU A 102 9.96 9.75 -15.09
C LEU A 102 9.62 9.39 -16.54
N TYR A 103 8.34 9.32 -16.90
CA TYR A 103 7.91 8.77 -18.20
C TYR A 103 7.13 9.76 -19.07
N TYR A 104 6.71 10.92 -18.55
CA TYR A 104 5.91 11.86 -19.33
C TYR A 104 6.66 12.32 -20.59
N ARG A 105 6.04 12.07 -21.76
CA ARG A 105 6.58 12.38 -23.10
C ARG A 105 7.96 11.79 -23.38
N LYS A 106 8.37 10.77 -22.63
CA LYS A 106 9.65 10.10 -22.84
C LYS A 106 9.47 8.92 -23.79
N SER A 107 10.34 8.84 -24.80
CA SER A 107 10.31 7.78 -25.82
C SER A 107 10.57 6.37 -25.25
N TYR A 108 11.17 6.27 -24.06
CA TYR A 108 11.45 5.01 -23.38
C TYR A 108 10.33 4.54 -22.43
N ALA A 109 9.17 5.20 -22.42
CA ALA A 109 8.04 4.78 -21.59
C ALA A 109 7.66 3.33 -21.93
N PRO A 110 7.66 2.40 -20.93
CA PRO A 110 7.43 0.99 -21.20
C PRO A 110 6.00 0.72 -21.70
N PHE A 111 5.05 1.55 -21.28
CA PHE A 111 3.67 1.57 -21.77
C PHE A 111 2.99 2.90 -21.42
N ALA A 112 1.92 3.25 -22.13
CA ALA A 112 1.28 4.57 -22.05
C ALA A 112 0.71 4.95 -20.66
N TYR A 113 0.33 3.95 -19.86
CA TYR A 113 -0.37 4.13 -18.58
C TYR A 113 0.45 3.64 -17.38
N VAL A 114 1.78 3.63 -17.48
CA VAL A 114 2.68 3.18 -16.41
C VAL A 114 2.45 3.91 -15.09
N ASN A 115 2.07 5.18 -15.15
CA ASN A 115 1.74 5.98 -13.98
C ASN A 115 0.48 5.54 -13.22
N LEU A 116 -0.36 4.67 -13.80
CA LEU A 116 -1.55 4.12 -13.12
C LEU A 116 -1.29 2.77 -12.46
N PHE A 117 -0.15 2.13 -12.71
CA PHE A 117 0.18 0.83 -12.13
C PHE A 117 0.17 0.81 -10.58
N PRO A 118 0.60 1.87 -9.86
CA PRO A 118 0.58 1.88 -8.40
C PRO A 118 -0.82 1.70 -7.76
N PHE A 119 -1.89 1.96 -8.51
CA PHE A 119 -3.26 1.76 -8.02
C PHE A 119 -3.65 0.28 -7.94
N VAL A 120 -2.90 -0.62 -8.58
CA VAL A 120 -3.07 -2.07 -8.41
C VAL A 120 -2.74 -2.48 -6.97
N SER A 121 -1.68 -1.91 -6.39
CA SER A 121 -1.33 -2.14 -4.98
C SER A 121 -2.44 -1.69 -4.04
N LEU A 122 -3.02 -0.50 -4.27
CA LEU A 122 -4.17 0.00 -3.50
C LEU A 122 -5.37 -0.95 -3.56
N VAL A 123 -5.68 -1.52 -4.73
CA VAL A 123 -6.78 -2.48 -4.86
C VAL A 123 -6.53 -3.71 -4.01
N PHE A 124 -5.32 -4.29 -4.04
CA PHE A 124 -5.00 -5.47 -3.23
C PHE A 124 -4.94 -5.17 -1.74
N ASP A 125 -4.47 -3.99 -1.37
CA ASP A 125 -4.50 -3.46 0.00
C ASP A 125 -5.94 -3.41 0.53
N TYR A 126 -6.88 -2.85 -0.24
CA TYR A 126 -8.29 -2.83 0.18
C TYR A 126 -8.92 -4.23 0.27
N LEU A 127 -8.58 -5.14 -0.64
CA LEU A 127 -9.06 -6.52 -0.58
C LEU A 127 -8.51 -7.27 0.64
N GLU A 128 -7.23 -7.06 0.96
CA GLU A 128 -6.61 -7.56 2.19
C GLU A 128 -7.32 -7.00 3.43
N ASN A 129 -7.49 -5.68 3.53
CA ASN A 129 -8.14 -5.03 4.68
C ASN A 129 -9.56 -5.56 4.88
N ILE A 130 -10.33 -5.78 3.81
CA ILE A 130 -11.67 -6.41 3.87
C ILE A 130 -11.59 -7.80 4.51
N THR A 131 -10.61 -8.63 4.12
CA THR A 131 -10.45 -9.97 4.72
C THR A 131 -10.00 -9.91 6.18
N ILE A 132 -9.10 -8.98 6.54
CA ILE A 132 -8.67 -8.75 7.92
C ILE A 132 -9.89 -8.36 8.78
N ILE A 133 -10.64 -7.33 8.36
CA ILE A 133 -11.85 -6.86 9.04
C ILE A 133 -12.84 -8.00 9.22
N THR A 134 -13.04 -8.81 8.17
CA THR A 134 -13.95 -9.96 8.22
C THR A 134 -13.55 -10.94 9.32
N MET A 135 -12.28 -11.35 9.37
CA MET A 135 -11.78 -12.27 10.40
C MET A 135 -11.87 -11.67 11.81
N LEU A 136 -11.54 -10.38 11.97
CA LEU A 136 -11.58 -9.69 13.26
C LEU A 136 -13.01 -9.60 13.82
N LYS A 137 -14.00 -9.37 12.94
CA LYS A 137 -15.40 -9.21 13.33
C LYS A 137 -16.17 -10.53 13.44
N SER A 138 -15.74 -11.58 12.75
CA SER A 138 -16.42 -12.88 12.79
C SER A 138 -15.93 -13.78 13.93
N TYR A 139 -14.83 -13.45 14.62
CA TYR A 139 -14.32 -14.26 15.73
C TYR A 139 -15.41 -14.49 16.81
N PRO A 140 -15.61 -15.73 17.31
CA PRO A 140 -14.76 -16.92 17.15
C PRO A 140 -15.04 -17.78 15.89
N GLU A 141 -15.98 -17.39 15.03
CA GLU A 141 -16.28 -18.07 13.77
C GLU A 141 -15.21 -17.76 12.70
N GLN A 142 -14.07 -18.43 12.83
CA GLN A 142 -12.93 -18.28 11.93
C GLN A 142 -13.12 -19.04 10.61
N SER A 143 -12.59 -18.49 9.52
CA SER A 143 -12.64 -19.11 8.19
C SER A 143 -11.24 -19.21 7.58
N MET A 144 -10.79 -20.45 7.36
CA MET A 144 -9.51 -20.73 6.67
C MET A 144 -9.50 -20.17 5.25
N THR A 145 -10.66 -20.15 4.59
CA THR A 145 -10.81 -19.56 3.25
C THR A 145 -10.56 -18.07 3.27
N VAL A 146 -11.16 -17.33 4.24
CA VAL A 146 -10.94 -15.87 4.37
C VAL A 146 -9.48 -15.58 4.71
N ALA A 147 -8.87 -16.34 5.62
CA ALA A 147 -7.45 -16.20 5.95
C ALA A 147 -6.54 -16.49 4.74
N SER A 148 -6.88 -17.47 3.91
CA SER A 148 -6.12 -17.76 2.68
C SER A 148 -6.22 -16.61 1.68
N PHE A 149 -7.41 -16.02 1.50
CA PHE A 149 -7.56 -14.82 0.66
C PHE A 149 -6.79 -13.61 1.20
N CYS A 150 -6.79 -13.41 2.53
CA CYS A 150 -5.97 -12.38 3.18
C CYS A 150 -4.49 -12.51 2.77
N GLU A 151 -3.92 -13.71 2.89
CA GLU A 151 -2.52 -13.96 2.54
C GLU A 151 -2.26 -13.80 1.03
N ILE A 152 -3.20 -14.23 0.17
CA ILE A 152 -3.10 -14.01 -1.29
C ILE A 152 -3.07 -12.50 -1.61
N PHE A 153 -4.00 -11.72 -1.06
CA PHE A 153 -4.08 -10.28 -1.32
C PHE A 153 -2.87 -9.54 -0.76
N LYS A 154 -2.39 -9.89 0.44
CA LYS A 154 -1.12 -9.41 0.99
C LYS A 154 0.06 -9.66 0.04
N MET A 155 0.19 -10.88 -0.48
CA MET A 155 1.26 -11.21 -1.44
C MET A 155 1.14 -10.41 -2.74
N LEU A 156 -0.07 -10.28 -3.29
CA LEU A 156 -0.31 -9.52 -4.52
C LEU A 156 -0.08 -8.00 -4.32
N LYS A 157 -0.43 -7.46 -3.15
CA LYS A 157 -0.08 -6.09 -2.73
C LYS A 157 1.44 -5.90 -2.75
N TRP A 158 2.19 -6.72 -2.03
CA TRP A 158 3.65 -6.59 -1.96
C TRP A 158 4.33 -6.83 -3.32
N PHE A 159 3.85 -7.80 -4.11
CA PHE A 159 4.35 -8.04 -5.45
C PHE A 159 4.14 -6.83 -6.37
N SER A 160 2.92 -6.27 -6.40
CA SER A 160 2.63 -5.07 -7.20
C SER A 160 3.41 -3.84 -6.72
N PHE A 161 3.67 -3.72 -5.41
CA PHE A 161 4.53 -2.68 -4.87
C PHE A 161 5.98 -2.84 -5.38
N VAL A 162 6.54 -4.06 -5.34
CA VAL A 162 7.88 -4.35 -5.88
C VAL A 162 7.96 -4.01 -7.37
N VAL A 163 6.96 -4.41 -8.17
CA VAL A 163 6.91 -4.07 -9.60
C VAL A 163 6.88 -2.54 -9.80
N THR A 164 6.12 -1.81 -8.98
CA THR A 164 6.10 -0.34 -8.99
C THR A 164 7.49 0.24 -8.74
N VAL A 165 8.21 -0.25 -7.73
CA VAL A 165 9.58 0.20 -7.42
C VAL A 165 10.54 -0.11 -8.57
N LEU A 166 10.44 -1.29 -9.19
CA LEU A 166 11.26 -1.65 -10.36
C LEU A 166 11.00 -0.73 -11.56
N LEU A 167 9.74 -0.35 -11.79
CA LEU A 167 9.38 0.65 -12.82
C LEU A 167 9.97 2.02 -12.50
N ILE A 168 10.02 2.44 -11.24
CA ILE A 168 10.67 3.70 -10.84
C ILE A 168 12.18 3.64 -11.11
N ILE A 169 12.84 2.55 -10.70
CA ILE A 169 14.29 2.35 -10.90
C ILE A 169 14.61 2.35 -12.40
N TYR A 170 13.85 1.62 -13.21
CA TYR A 170 14.04 1.58 -14.67
C TYR A 170 13.96 2.98 -15.29
N GLY A 171 12.94 3.77 -14.92
CA GLY A 171 12.73 5.12 -15.43
C GLY A 171 13.86 6.07 -15.04
N PHE A 172 14.31 5.97 -13.79
CA PHE A 172 15.44 6.76 -13.29
C PHE A 172 16.73 6.44 -14.04
N LEU A 173 17.08 5.16 -14.19
CA LEU A 173 18.27 4.73 -14.94
C LEU A 173 18.26 5.18 -16.40
N LYS A 174 17.09 5.21 -17.05
CA LYS A 174 16.94 5.72 -18.42
C LYS A 174 17.12 7.23 -18.49
N SER A 175 16.57 7.98 -17.54
CA SER A 175 16.72 9.44 -17.46
C SER A 175 18.19 9.89 -17.28
N LEU A 176 19.00 9.10 -16.57
CA LEU A 176 20.43 9.37 -16.43
C LEU A 176 21.21 9.22 -17.74
N LYS A 177 20.79 8.29 -18.61
CA LYS A 177 21.47 7.98 -19.89
C LYS A 177 21.08 8.93 -21.03
N MET A 178 20.10 9.82 -20.84
CA MET A 178 19.69 10.76 -21.88
C MET A 178 20.64 11.95 -21.99
N PRO A 179 21.05 12.34 -23.21
CA PRO A 179 21.71 13.61 -23.49
C PRO A 179 20.93 14.80 -22.89
N LYS A 180 21.64 15.81 -22.36
CA LYS A 180 21.03 16.93 -21.62
C LYS A 180 19.99 17.71 -22.43
N ASP A 181 20.14 17.73 -23.75
CA ASP A 181 19.25 18.36 -24.75
C ASP A 181 17.90 17.65 -24.92
N LEU A 182 17.77 16.38 -24.54
CA LEU A 182 16.53 15.60 -24.65
C LEU A 182 15.78 15.45 -23.32
N LYS A 183 16.22 16.14 -22.25
CA LYS A 183 15.62 16.02 -20.90
C LYS A 183 14.33 16.82 -20.70
N ALA A 184 13.92 17.63 -21.68
CA ALA A 184 12.68 18.42 -21.65
C ALA A 184 11.40 17.57 -21.53
#